data_AF-A0A7S2J568-F1
#
_entry.id   AF-A0A7S2J568-F1
#
_cell.length_a   1.000
_cell.length_b   1.000
_cell.length_c   1.000
_cell.angle_alpha   90.00
_cell.angle_beta   90.00
_cell.angle_gamma   90.00
#
_symmetry.space_group_name_H-M   'P 1'
#
loop_
_entity.id
_entity.type
_entity.pdbx_description
1 polymer ?
#
loop_
_entity_poly.entity_id
_entity_poly.type
_entity_poly.pdbx_seq_one_letter_code
_entity_poly.pdbx_strand_id
1 'polypeptide(L)'
;EMVTCGNHQAKSCAECPQGNGAGWCHRDCVWNFGQCISKAANERMKKLRPKKQKCCSGIREWNSLDCFDRPDPTGPIAYQCDVTGSIENQQYIFDAAGHIRHATGKCVSISSIKKRLAMTDCGPAATQWEQVESFFPDETKLYRELVAKHGLTEDMPD
;
A
#
# COMPACT_ATOMS: atom_id res chain seq x y z
N GLU A 1 16.84 20.93 15.58
CA GLU A 1 17.00 19.61 16.23
C GLU A 1 17.31 18.58 15.15
N MET A 2 18.25 17.66 15.37
CA MET A 2 18.59 16.59 14.41
C MET A 2 17.92 15.28 14.84
N VAL A 3 17.62 14.41 13.88
CA VAL A 3 17.12 13.06 14.16
C VAL A 3 18.28 12.06 14.05
N THR A 4 18.33 11.09 14.95
CA THR A 4 19.23 9.95 14.84
C THR A 4 18.50 8.82 14.15
N CYS A 5 19.02 8.41 12.99
CA CYS A 5 18.41 7.35 12.21
C CYS A 5 19.44 6.36 11.68
N GLY A 6 19.20 5.09 11.93
CA GLY A 6 20.22 4.08 11.72
C GLY A 6 21.47 4.32 12.55
N ASN A 7 22.59 4.47 11.86
CA ASN A 7 23.90 4.79 12.43
C ASN A 7 24.38 6.23 12.14
N HIS A 8 23.48 7.15 11.76
CA HIS A 8 23.83 8.54 11.47
C HIS A 8 22.82 9.54 12.03
N GLN A 9 23.13 10.83 11.92
CA GLN A 9 22.20 11.93 12.22
C GLN A 9 21.82 12.67 10.93
N ALA A 10 20.57 13.09 10.84
CA ALA A 10 20.03 13.82 9.71
C ALA A 10 19.18 15.02 10.17
N LYS A 11 18.93 16.01 9.31
CA LYS A 11 18.06 17.14 9.64
C LYS A 11 16.59 16.72 9.74
N SER A 12 16.21 15.63 9.08
CA SER A 12 14.86 15.09 9.08
C SER A 12 14.86 13.59 8.76
N CYS A 13 13.76 12.90 9.11
CA CYS A 13 13.64 11.48 8.78
C CYS A 13 13.67 11.19 7.27
N ALA A 14 13.21 12.13 6.44
CA ALA A 14 13.21 11.99 4.99
C ALA A 14 14.63 11.93 4.40
N GLU A 15 15.62 12.49 5.09
CA GLU A 15 17.03 12.50 4.68
C GLU A 15 17.79 11.23 5.10
N CYS A 16 17.23 10.43 6.00
CA CYS A 16 17.87 9.23 6.54
C CYS A 16 18.20 8.15 5.51
N PRO A 17 17.38 7.87 4.49
CA PRO A 17 17.63 6.74 3.62
C PRO A 17 18.95 6.86 2.86
N GLN A 18 19.34 8.07 2.38
CA GLN A 18 20.57 8.31 1.59
C GLN A 18 20.84 7.25 0.49
N GLY A 19 19.79 6.72 -0.14
CA GLY A 19 19.89 5.64 -1.12
C GLY A 19 19.92 4.20 -0.57
N ASN A 20 20.00 4.02 0.75
CA ASN A 20 20.03 2.72 1.44
C ASN A 20 18.65 2.18 1.85
N GLY A 21 17.59 2.98 1.67
CA GLY A 21 16.21 2.55 1.90
C GLY A 21 15.88 2.23 3.36
N ALA A 22 15.05 1.19 3.57
CA ALA A 22 14.46 0.84 4.86
C ALA A 22 15.49 0.54 5.96
N GLY A 23 16.62 -0.06 5.60
CA GLY A 23 17.67 -0.42 6.54
C GLY A 23 18.27 0.78 7.29
N TRP A 24 18.15 1.99 6.73
CA TRP A 24 18.66 3.22 7.34
C TRP A 24 17.59 4.03 8.06
N CYS A 25 16.37 3.50 8.13
CA CYS A 25 15.24 4.16 8.78
C CYS A 25 14.83 3.44 10.06
N HIS A 26 15.53 3.75 11.16
CA HIS A 26 15.19 3.25 12.50
C HIS A 26 15.66 4.23 13.58
N ARG A 27 15.42 3.94 14.85
CA ARG A 27 15.70 4.81 16.02
C ARG A 27 14.70 5.96 16.21
N ASP A 28 14.91 7.13 15.62
CA ASP A 28 13.96 8.26 15.76
C ASP A 28 12.87 8.24 14.67
N CYS A 29 13.13 7.48 13.62
CA CYS A 29 12.30 7.37 12.43
C CYS A 29 11.73 5.95 12.27
N VAL A 30 10.71 5.84 11.43
CA VAL A 30 10.05 4.59 11.06
C VAL A 30 9.90 4.53 9.55
N TRP A 31 10.23 3.36 8.98
CA TRP A 31 9.96 3.11 7.57
C TRP A 31 8.48 2.81 7.36
N ASN A 32 7.85 3.53 6.43
CA ASN A 32 6.45 3.37 6.10
C ASN A 32 6.27 3.52 4.59
N PHE A 33 5.83 2.45 3.92
CA PHE A 33 5.55 2.41 2.47
C PHE A 33 6.64 2.99 1.56
N GLY A 34 7.92 2.83 1.90
CA GLY A 34 9.00 3.41 1.10
C GLY A 34 9.45 4.80 1.50
N GLN A 35 8.95 5.32 2.61
CA GLN A 35 9.35 6.60 3.16
C GLN A 35 9.91 6.39 4.56
N CYS A 36 10.94 7.17 4.88
CA CYS A 36 11.38 7.28 6.25
C CYS A 36 10.70 8.49 6.89
N ILE A 37 9.78 8.23 7.82
CA ILE A 37 8.96 9.25 8.46
C ILE A 37 9.25 9.31 9.96
N SER A 38 8.91 10.42 10.61
CA SER A 38 9.03 10.52 12.06
C SER A 38 8.02 9.62 12.75
N LYS A 39 8.38 9.11 13.94
CA LYS A 39 7.43 8.36 14.79
C LYS A 39 6.13 9.14 15.03
N ALA A 40 6.23 10.45 15.28
CA ALA A 40 5.06 11.31 15.45
C ALA A 40 4.16 11.35 14.21
N ALA A 41 4.72 11.44 13.00
CA ALA A 41 3.95 11.37 11.76
C ALA A 41 3.28 10.01 11.60
N ASN A 42 4.00 8.91 11.89
CA ASN A 42 3.46 7.56 11.84
C ASN A 42 2.27 7.38 12.81
N GLU A 43 2.38 7.87 14.05
CA GLU A 43 1.30 7.80 15.03
C GLU A 43 0.07 8.64 14.63
N ARG A 44 0.29 9.80 13.98
CA ARG A 44 -0.82 10.58 13.40
C ARG A 44 -1.53 9.78 12.30
N MET A 45 -0.78 9.15 11.40
CA MET A 45 -1.34 8.32 10.33
C MET A 45 -2.13 7.13 10.90
N LYS A 46 -1.61 6.43 11.92
CA LYS A 46 -2.33 5.33 12.59
C LYS A 46 -3.67 5.77 13.20
N LYS A 47 -3.74 6.97 13.77
CA LYS A 47 -4.99 7.52 14.33
C LYS A 47 -6.04 7.83 13.27
N LEU A 48 -5.60 8.17 12.05
CA LEU A 48 -6.49 8.41 10.91
C LEU A 48 -6.99 7.11 10.26
N ARG A 49 -6.36 5.96 10.50
CA ARG A 49 -6.82 4.68 9.97
C ARG A 49 -8.19 4.32 10.57
N PRO A 50 -9.21 4.02 9.74
CA PRO A 50 -10.51 3.59 10.24
C PRO A 50 -10.38 2.30 11.06
N LYS A 51 -10.66 2.36 12.37
CA LYS A 51 -10.56 1.19 13.28
C LYS A 51 -11.51 0.04 12.93
N LYS A 52 -12.49 0.28 12.03
CA LYS A 52 -13.54 -0.68 11.63
C LYS A 52 -13.34 -1.32 10.26
N GLN A 53 -12.40 -0.86 9.43
CA GLN A 53 -12.07 -1.55 8.19
C GLN A 53 -10.95 -2.55 8.47
N LYS A 54 -11.34 -3.76 8.89
CA LYS A 54 -10.46 -4.93 8.91
C LYS A 54 -10.12 -5.45 7.51
N CYS A 55 -10.74 -4.89 6.46
CA CYS A 55 -10.67 -5.48 5.14
C CYS A 55 -9.66 -4.83 4.20
N CYS A 56 -8.97 -5.74 3.52
CA CYS A 56 -8.14 -5.65 2.32
C CYS A 56 -6.75 -5.02 2.50
N SER A 57 -5.74 -5.90 2.57
CA SER A 57 -4.41 -5.53 2.11
C SER A 57 -4.45 -5.32 0.59
N GLY A 58 -3.85 -4.23 0.12
CA GLY A 58 -3.43 -4.10 -1.27
C GLY A 58 -4.46 -3.64 -2.29
N ILE A 59 -4.14 -3.97 -3.54
CA ILE A 59 -4.90 -3.63 -4.74
C ILE A 59 -5.39 -4.95 -5.34
N ARG A 60 -6.71 -5.15 -5.33
CA ARG A 60 -7.36 -6.33 -5.91
C ARG A 60 -7.54 -6.17 -7.41
N GLU A 61 -7.29 -7.23 -8.16
CA GLU A 61 -7.61 -7.29 -9.58
C GLU A 61 -9.12 -7.44 -9.80
N TRP A 62 -9.66 -6.65 -10.72
CA TRP A 62 -11.08 -6.69 -11.06
C TRP A 62 -11.47 -8.10 -11.52
N ASN A 63 -12.61 -8.62 -11.03
CA ASN A 63 -13.10 -9.97 -11.33
C ASN A 63 -12.12 -11.12 -11.04
N SER A 64 -11.17 -10.93 -10.11
CA SER A 64 -10.28 -11.99 -9.62
C SER A 64 -10.30 -12.10 -8.09
N LEU A 65 -9.86 -13.23 -7.54
CA LEU A 65 -9.55 -13.36 -6.10
C LEU A 65 -8.09 -12.96 -5.79
N ASP A 66 -7.38 -12.46 -6.80
CA ASP A 66 -5.98 -12.07 -6.70
C ASP A 66 -5.83 -10.58 -6.37
N CYS A 67 -4.82 -10.31 -5.56
CA CYS A 67 -4.34 -8.99 -5.16
C CYS A 67 -2.89 -8.84 -5.58
N PHE A 68 -2.44 -7.60 -5.75
CA PHE A 68 -1.02 -7.31 -5.83
C PHE A 68 -0.33 -7.81 -4.55
N ASP A 69 0.58 -8.74 -4.74
CA ASP A 69 1.47 -9.32 -3.75
C ASP A 69 2.85 -8.68 -3.88
N ARG A 70 3.94 -9.43 -3.79
CA ARG A 70 5.28 -8.87 -3.77
C ARG A 70 5.70 -8.26 -5.12
N PRO A 71 6.61 -7.27 -5.10
CA PRO A 71 7.25 -6.74 -6.30
C PRO A 71 8.15 -7.78 -6.99
N ASP A 72 8.14 -7.77 -8.32
CA ASP A 72 9.05 -8.48 -9.21
C ASP A 72 9.70 -7.51 -10.20
N PRO A 73 10.90 -7.80 -10.75
CA PRO A 73 11.52 -6.96 -11.78
C PRO A 73 10.62 -6.67 -12.99
N THR A 74 9.60 -7.50 -13.23
CA THR A 74 8.65 -7.34 -14.33
C THR A 74 7.31 -6.70 -13.94
N GLY A 75 7.12 -6.30 -12.68
CA GLY A 75 5.87 -5.70 -12.19
C GLY A 75 5.44 -6.26 -10.83
N PRO A 76 4.30 -5.81 -10.28
CA PRO A 76 3.70 -6.49 -9.14
C PRO A 76 3.25 -7.90 -9.56
N ILE A 77 3.55 -8.91 -8.73
CA ILE A 77 2.96 -10.24 -8.90
C ILE A 77 1.57 -10.24 -8.29
N ALA A 78 0.61 -10.90 -8.93
CA ALA A 78 -0.71 -11.13 -8.37
C ALA A 78 -0.78 -12.49 -7.68
N TYR A 79 -1.39 -12.54 -6.49
CA TYR A 79 -1.63 -13.77 -5.74
C TYR A 79 -2.89 -13.64 -4.89
N GLN A 80 -3.38 -14.75 -4.32
CA GLN A 80 -4.60 -14.76 -3.52
C GLN A 80 -4.60 -13.67 -2.44
N CYS A 81 -5.68 -12.90 -2.40
CA CYS A 81 -5.84 -11.78 -1.47
C CYS A 81 -5.83 -12.22 -0.01
N ASP A 82 -5.03 -11.55 0.82
CA ASP A 82 -5.12 -11.60 2.26
C ASP A 82 -6.15 -10.60 2.78
N VAL A 83 -7.34 -11.13 3.04
CA VAL A 83 -8.46 -10.40 3.63
C VAL A 83 -8.25 -10.06 5.11
N THR A 84 -7.27 -10.66 5.78
CA THR A 84 -6.93 -10.33 7.18
C THR A 84 -6.14 -9.03 7.31
N GLY A 85 -5.45 -8.63 6.23
CA GLY A 85 -4.59 -7.45 6.21
C GLY A 85 -3.24 -7.63 6.91
N SER A 86 -2.88 -8.86 7.27
CA SER A 86 -1.67 -9.20 8.02
C SER A 86 -0.44 -9.40 7.12
N ILE A 87 -0.63 -9.68 5.83
CA ILE A 87 0.46 -9.89 4.87
C ILE A 87 1.00 -8.53 4.42
N GLU A 88 2.17 -8.16 4.92
CA GLU A 88 2.83 -6.89 4.59
C GLU A 88 3.22 -6.76 3.11
N ASN A 89 3.53 -7.88 2.44
CA ASN A 89 3.88 -7.89 1.01
C ASN A 89 2.68 -7.64 0.09
N GLN A 90 1.46 -7.70 0.61
CA GLN A 90 0.27 -7.30 -0.13
C GLN A 90 -0.11 -5.85 0.19
N GLN A 91 0.67 -5.12 1.01
CA GLN A 91 0.30 -3.76 1.38
C GLN A 91 0.81 -2.76 0.34
N TYR A 92 -0.14 -2.13 -0.33
CA TYR A 92 0.06 -1.01 -1.24
C TYR A 92 -0.71 0.22 -0.75
N ILE A 93 -0.18 1.40 -1.02
CA ILE A 93 -0.89 2.67 -0.81
C ILE A 93 -0.94 3.47 -2.10
N PHE A 94 -2.03 4.19 -2.31
CA PHE A 94 -2.10 5.26 -3.29
C PHE A 94 -1.84 6.58 -2.57
N ASP A 95 -0.72 7.23 -2.88
CA ASP A 95 -0.30 8.46 -2.21
C ASP A 95 -0.87 9.72 -2.87
N ALA A 96 -0.77 10.86 -2.18
CA ALA A 96 -1.28 12.14 -2.67
C ALA A 96 -0.51 12.69 -3.89
N ALA A 97 0.66 12.14 -4.22
CA ALA A 97 1.43 12.50 -5.41
C ALA A 97 1.06 11.62 -6.62
N GLY A 98 0.08 10.71 -6.47
CA GLY A 98 -0.38 9.81 -7.50
C GLY A 98 0.43 8.52 -7.60
N HIS A 99 1.30 8.20 -6.65
CA HIS A 99 2.06 6.95 -6.72
C HIS A 99 1.33 5.80 -6.05
N ILE A 100 1.38 4.63 -6.68
CA ILE A 100 1.03 3.37 -6.04
C ILE A 100 2.31 2.78 -5.44
N ARG A 101 2.45 2.84 -4.11
CA ARG A 101 3.69 2.48 -3.38
C ARG A 101 3.52 1.16 -2.66
N HIS A 102 4.53 0.30 -2.77
CA HIS A 102 4.64 -0.92 -1.98
C HIS A 102 5.45 -0.68 -0.68
N ALA A 103 5.24 -1.53 0.33
CA ALA A 103 5.97 -1.48 1.61
C ALA A 103 7.50 -1.44 1.47
N THR A 104 8.05 -2.11 0.46
CA THR A 104 9.50 -2.13 0.15
C THR A 104 10.03 -0.78 -0.35
N GLY A 105 9.15 0.15 -0.71
CA GLY A 105 9.49 1.45 -1.29
C GLY A 105 9.70 1.48 -2.80
N LYS A 106 9.28 0.42 -3.47
CA LYS A 106 9.07 0.44 -4.91
C LYS A 106 7.69 0.99 -5.25
N CYS A 107 7.60 1.68 -6.38
CA CYS A 107 6.37 2.20 -6.94
C CYS A 107 5.99 1.40 -8.19
N VAL A 108 4.70 1.17 -8.37
CA VAL A 108 4.16 0.63 -9.61
C VAL A 108 4.29 1.69 -10.68
N SER A 109 5.03 1.38 -11.74
CA SER A 109 5.30 2.26 -12.87
C SER A 109 5.07 1.53 -14.19
N ILE A 110 5.11 2.24 -15.30
CA ILE A 110 5.04 1.66 -16.65
C ILE A 110 6.45 1.53 -17.20
N SER A 111 6.84 0.32 -17.61
CA SER A 111 8.07 0.11 -18.38
C SER A 111 7.92 0.69 -19.78
N SER A 112 8.72 1.72 -20.11
CA SER A 112 8.75 2.33 -21.44
C SER A 112 9.16 1.34 -22.54
N ILE A 113 9.97 0.34 -22.20
CA ILE A 113 10.49 -0.67 -23.14
C ILE A 113 9.45 -1.77 -23.38
N LYS A 114 8.89 -2.33 -22.29
CA LYS A 114 8.00 -3.50 -22.38
C LYS A 114 6.52 -3.13 -22.52
N LYS A 115 6.15 -1.86 -22.30
CA LYS A 115 4.75 -1.39 -22.23
C LYS A 115 3.89 -2.21 -21.25
N ARG A 116 4.47 -2.60 -20.13
CA ARG A 116 3.83 -3.35 -19.03
C ARG A 116 4.08 -2.65 -17.71
N LEU A 117 3.33 -3.03 -16.67
CA LEU A 117 3.65 -2.63 -15.30
C LEU A 117 5.08 -3.05 -14.95
N ALA A 118 5.71 -2.30 -14.06
CA ALA A 118 7.06 -2.51 -13.56
C ALA A 118 7.16 -1.97 -12.14
N MET A 119 8.17 -2.43 -11.39
CA MET A 119 8.47 -1.90 -10.06
C MET A 119 9.72 -1.03 -10.13
N THR A 120 9.58 0.27 -9.91
CA THR A 120 10.70 1.23 -9.93
C THR A 120 10.90 1.86 -8.57
N ASP A 121 12.01 2.58 -8.36
CA ASP A 121 12.11 3.44 -7.19
C ASP A 121 11.04 4.53 -7.22
N CYS A 122 10.48 4.81 -6.05
CA CYS A 122 9.53 5.91 -5.89
C CYS A 122 10.26 7.25 -5.99
N GLY A 123 9.67 8.21 -6.70
CA GLY A 123 10.22 9.55 -6.86
C GLY A 123 9.56 10.27 -8.05
N PRO A 124 10.04 11.47 -8.43
CA PRO A 124 9.44 12.26 -9.50
C PRO A 124 9.43 11.59 -10.88
N ALA A 125 10.29 10.58 -11.09
CA ALA A 125 10.36 9.82 -12.33
C ALA A 125 9.44 8.58 -12.34
N ALA A 126 8.81 8.23 -11.21
CA ALA A 126 7.85 7.15 -11.16
C ALA A 126 6.55 7.55 -11.85
N THR A 127 5.78 6.57 -12.33
CA THR A 127 4.49 6.86 -12.96
C THR A 127 3.50 7.40 -11.93
N GLN A 128 2.82 8.48 -12.30
CA GLN A 128 1.69 9.01 -11.57
C GLN A 128 0.41 8.37 -12.11
N TRP A 129 -0.42 7.91 -11.20
CA TRP A 129 -1.71 7.30 -11.43
C TRP A 129 -2.80 8.23 -10.88
N GLU A 130 -3.99 8.10 -11.44
CA GLU A 130 -5.18 8.75 -10.93
C GLU A 130 -6.29 7.72 -10.76
N GLN A 131 -7.14 7.95 -9.77
CA GLN A 131 -8.37 7.21 -9.64
C GLN A 131 -9.41 7.84 -10.56
N VAL A 132 -9.74 7.14 -11.66
CA VAL A 132 -10.70 7.63 -12.66
C VAL A 132 -12.14 7.58 -12.13
N GLU A 133 -12.49 6.52 -11.40
CA GLU A 133 -13.84 6.32 -10.89
C GLU A 133 -13.83 5.59 -9.53
N SER A 134 -14.90 5.79 -8.76
CA SER A 134 -15.21 4.98 -7.59
C SER A 134 -16.66 4.54 -7.68
N PHE A 135 -16.88 3.24 -7.69
CA PHE A 135 -18.23 2.68 -7.65
C PHE A 135 -18.28 1.50 -6.70
N PHE A 136 -19.50 1.15 -6.32
CA PHE A 136 -19.78 -0.02 -5.51
C PHE A 136 -20.43 -1.07 -6.43
N PRO A 137 -19.83 -2.26 -6.65
CA PRO A 137 -20.34 -3.23 -7.61
C PRO A 137 -21.79 -3.62 -7.31
N ASP A 138 -22.63 -3.70 -8.33
CA ASP A 138 -24.04 -4.01 -8.17
C ASP A 138 -24.25 -5.41 -7.58
N GLU A 139 -23.35 -6.34 -7.88
CA GLU A 139 -23.31 -7.68 -7.28
C GLU A 139 -23.14 -7.59 -5.75
N THR A 140 -22.31 -6.66 -5.28
CA THR A 140 -22.11 -6.48 -3.84
C THR A 140 -23.33 -5.81 -3.19
N LYS A 141 -24.04 -4.91 -3.90
CA LYS A 141 -25.31 -4.34 -3.41
C LYS A 141 -26.34 -5.43 -3.25
N LEU A 142 -26.54 -6.22 -4.31
CA LEU A 142 -27.50 -7.32 -4.35
C LEU A 142 -27.20 -8.35 -3.26
N TYR A 143 -25.93 -8.74 -3.08
CA TYR A 143 -25.52 -9.65 -2.01
C TYR A 143 -25.92 -9.11 -0.64
N ARG A 144 -25.56 -7.86 -0.32
CA ARG A 144 -25.89 -7.25 0.98
C ARG A 144 -27.39 -7.13 1.22
N GLU A 145 -28.16 -6.78 0.19
CA GLU A 145 -29.61 -6.71 0.24
C GLU A 145 -30.23 -8.08 0.56
N LEU A 146 -29.75 -9.15 -0.09
CA LEU A 146 -30.24 -10.51 0.15
C LEU A 146 -29.83 -11.02 1.54
N VAL A 147 -28.57 -10.81 1.95
CA VAL A 147 -28.10 -11.13 3.31
C VAL A 147 -28.99 -10.50 4.37
N ALA A 148 -29.27 -9.19 4.23
CA ALA A 148 -30.14 -8.48 5.16
C ALA A 148 -31.59 -8.99 5.11
N LYS A 149 -32.16 -9.19 3.90
CA LYS A 149 -33.53 -9.69 3.70
C LYS A 149 -33.76 -11.05 4.36
N HIS A 150 -32.75 -11.92 4.34
CA HIS A 150 -32.84 -13.27 4.87
C HIS A 150 -32.34 -13.39 6.31
N GLY A 151 -31.96 -12.29 6.98
CA GLY A 151 -31.47 -12.30 8.36
C GLY A 151 -30.16 -13.07 8.52
N LEU A 152 -29.34 -13.10 7.47
CA LEU A 152 -28.07 -13.82 7.42
C LEU A 152 -26.94 -12.97 7.99
N THR A 153 -25.90 -13.60 8.52
CA THR A 153 -24.66 -12.93 8.91
C THR A 153 -23.72 -12.83 7.72
N GLU A 154 -22.94 -11.73 7.62
CA GLU A 154 -21.90 -11.58 6.57
C GLU A 154 -20.82 -12.68 6.63
N ASP A 155 -20.71 -13.40 7.75
CA ASP A 155 -19.74 -14.47 7.99
C ASP A 155 -20.18 -15.86 7.51
N MET A 156 -21.24 -15.98 6.69
CA MET A 156 -21.63 -17.30 6.19
C MET A 156 -20.63 -17.80 5.13
N PRO A 157 -19.91 -18.92 5.38
CA PRO A 157 -19.09 -19.53 4.36
C PRO A 157 -20.00 -20.13 3.28
N ASP A 158 -19.55 -20.05 2.03
CA ASP A 158 -20.07 -20.88 0.95
C ASP A 158 -20.04 -22.38 1.31
#